data_AF-A0A0Q5SFG8-F1
#
_entry.id   AF-A0A0Q5SFG8-F1
#
_cell.length_a   1.000
_cell.length_b   1.000
_cell.length_c   1.000
_cell.angle_alpha   90.00
_cell.angle_beta   90.00
_cell.angle_gamma   90.00
#
_symmetry.space_group_name_H-M   'P 1'
#
loop_
_entity.id
_entity.type
_entity.pdbx_description
1 polymer ?
#
loop_
_entity_poly.entity_id
_entity_poly.type
_entity_poly.pdbx_seq_one_letter_code
_entity_poly.pdbx_strand_id
1 'polypeptide(L)'
;MTDRRGLGQADTATGAGAAQPRVAFTATPFVTLIALSPIVAMALTVVVMRGALEQAVPGRTGVDAADLGLVQVVSLVLWVGIVVLAWLDHRTLRGRGLERPFAWGWALLGPLVYLIGRSVVVRRRVGGSAAPLWLYLGLTVLGSIVATIVVVSSGVPTA
;
A
#
# COMPACT_ATOMS: atom_id res chain seq x y z
N MET A 1 5.12 26.16 -67.91
CA MET A 1 4.15 25.83 -66.84
C MET A 1 4.91 25.17 -65.71
N THR A 2 5.37 25.96 -64.75
CA THR A 2 6.20 25.54 -63.61
C THR A 2 5.31 25.35 -62.39
N ASP A 3 5.33 24.14 -61.83
CA ASP A 3 4.53 23.73 -60.68
C ASP A 3 5.10 24.34 -59.39
N ARG A 4 4.36 25.28 -58.78
CA ARG A 4 4.63 25.82 -57.44
C ARG A 4 3.81 25.01 -56.43
N ARG A 5 4.34 23.86 -55.99
CA ARG A 5 3.88 23.17 -54.78
C ARG A 5 4.84 23.42 -53.64
N GLY A 6 4.84 24.66 -53.18
CA GLY A 6 5.21 25.00 -51.80
C GLY A 6 3.92 25.40 -51.09
N LEU A 7 3.83 25.08 -49.79
CA LEU A 7 2.72 25.35 -48.85
C LEU A 7 1.70 24.21 -48.71
N GLY A 8 2.12 23.12 -48.08
CA GLY A 8 1.22 22.15 -47.48
C GLY A 8 1.97 21.31 -46.46
N GLN A 9 1.55 21.42 -45.19
CA GLN A 9 1.90 20.52 -44.09
C GLN A 9 3.15 20.84 -43.26
N ALA A 10 3.23 22.09 -42.80
CA ALA A 10 3.85 22.44 -41.53
C ALA A 10 2.90 22.11 -40.33
N ASP A 11 2.28 20.91 -40.34
CA ASP A 11 1.43 20.43 -39.23
C ASP A 11 2.10 19.29 -38.44
N THR A 12 3.43 19.30 -38.35
CA THR A 12 4.20 18.40 -37.47
C THR A 12 4.25 18.88 -36.01
N ALA A 13 3.50 19.92 -35.65
CA ALA A 13 3.34 20.37 -34.28
C ALA A 13 1.86 20.33 -33.86
N THR A 14 1.60 19.81 -32.65
CA THR A 14 0.29 19.76 -31.95
C THR A 14 -0.47 18.43 -32.04
N GLY A 15 0.22 17.34 -32.40
CA GLY A 15 -0.23 15.97 -32.19
C GLY A 15 0.37 15.30 -30.94
N ALA A 16 1.17 16.02 -30.14
CA ALA A 16 1.53 15.58 -28.81
C ALA A 16 0.28 15.74 -27.95
N GLY A 17 -0.66 14.78 -28.07
CA GLY A 17 -1.86 14.73 -27.27
C GLY A 17 -1.46 15.01 -25.84
N ALA A 18 -1.90 16.16 -25.33
CA ALA A 18 -1.63 16.61 -23.98
C ALA A 18 -1.80 15.38 -23.10
N ALA A 19 -0.69 14.86 -22.58
CA ALA A 19 -0.70 13.66 -21.77
C ALA A 19 -1.56 14.03 -20.57
N GLN A 20 -2.85 13.71 -20.66
CA GLN A 20 -3.82 14.07 -19.66
C GLN A 20 -3.21 13.66 -18.32
N PRO A 21 -3.20 14.53 -17.30
CA PRO A 21 -2.50 14.25 -16.07
C PRO A 21 -3.08 12.97 -15.46
N ARG A 22 -2.45 11.83 -15.75
CA ARG A 22 -2.76 10.48 -15.24
C ARG A 22 -2.69 10.40 -13.70
N VAL A 23 -2.31 11.51 -13.07
CA VAL A 23 -2.16 11.74 -11.65
C VAL A 23 -3.53 11.87 -10.93
N ALA A 24 -4.63 12.17 -11.63
CA ALA A 24 -5.91 12.48 -10.97
C ALA A 24 -6.64 11.27 -10.31
N PHE A 25 -6.42 10.03 -10.76
CA PHE A 25 -7.07 8.82 -10.18
C PHE A 25 -6.10 7.80 -9.58
N THR A 26 -4.80 8.01 -9.79
CA THR A 26 -3.76 7.02 -9.51
C THR A 26 -3.42 6.91 -8.03
N ALA A 27 -3.24 8.03 -7.32
CA ALA A 27 -2.84 8.06 -5.92
C ALA A 27 -3.77 8.97 -5.13
N THR A 28 -4.76 8.38 -4.45
CA THR A 28 -5.39 9.08 -3.32
C THR A 28 -4.42 9.05 -2.15
N PRO A 29 -4.39 10.05 -1.27
CA PRO A 29 -3.55 9.99 -0.08
C PRO A 29 -3.89 8.75 0.77
N PHE A 30 -5.18 8.39 0.84
CA PHE A 30 -5.67 7.25 1.61
C PHE A 30 -5.16 5.91 1.11
N VAL A 31 -5.16 5.65 -0.20
CA VAL A 31 -4.63 4.38 -0.73
C VAL A 31 -3.13 4.28 -0.51
N THR A 32 -2.41 5.40 -0.60
CA THR A 32 -0.96 5.43 -0.33
C THR A 32 -0.68 5.13 1.14
N LEU A 33 -1.47 5.69 2.07
CA LEU A 33 -1.38 5.35 3.50
C LEU A 33 -1.64 3.86 3.76
N ILE A 34 -2.65 3.26 3.09
CA ILE A 34 -2.88 1.81 3.16
C ILE A 34 -1.67 1.04 2.60
N ALA A 35 -1.10 1.50 1.49
CA ALA A 35 0.06 0.86 0.88
C ALA A 35 1.32 0.91 1.76
N LEU A 36 1.42 1.90 2.66
CA LEU A 36 2.50 2.03 3.65
C LEU A 36 2.26 1.23 4.94
N SER A 37 1.07 0.64 5.12
CA SER A 37 0.76 -0.17 6.31
C SER A 37 1.76 -1.30 6.63
N PRO A 38 2.43 -1.97 5.67
CA PRO A 38 3.44 -2.98 5.98
C PRO A 38 4.58 -2.44 6.85
N ILE A 39 4.97 -1.17 6.68
CA ILE A 39 6.03 -0.56 7.48
C ILE A 39 5.62 -0.49 8.95
N VAL A 40 4.38 -0.06 9.21
CA VAL A 40 3.85 0.05 10.56
C VAL A 40 3.70 -1.33 11.20
N ALA A 41 3.18 -2.30 10.43
CA ALA A 41 3.05 -3.68 10.88
C ALA A 41 4.42 -4.30 11.20
N MET A 42 5.44 -4.05 10.37
CA MET A 42 6.79 -4.53 10.63
C MET A 42 7.41 -3.89 11.87
N ALA A 43 7.29 -2.57 12.01
CA ALA A 43 7.80 -1.88 13.19
C ALA A 43 7.18 -2.46 14.45
N LEU A 44 5.86 -2.71 14.43
CA LEU A 44 5.16 -3.39 15.50
C LEU A 44 5.71 -4.80 15.74
N THR A 45 5.89 -5.61 14.69
CA THR A 45 6.46 -6.97 14.81
C THR A 45 7.86 -6.95 15.44
N VAL A 46 8.72 -6.01 15.04
CA VAL A 46 10.06 -5.88 15.63
C VAL A 46 9.99 -5.50 17.10
N VAL A 47 9.13 -4.55 17.47
CA VAL A 47 8.93 -4.13 18.87
C VAL A 47 8.43 -5.31 19.71
N VAL A 48 7.43 -6.05 19.22
CA VAL A 48 6.86 -7.21 19.90
C VAL A 48 7.89 -8.32 20.06
N MET A 49 8.64 -8.64 19.00
CA MET A 49 9.68 -9.67 19.04
C MET A 49 10.81 -9.28 20.01
N ARG A 50 11.23 -8.02 20.03
CA ARG A 50 12.24 -7.54 20.98
C ARG A 50 11.77 -7.67 22.43
N GLY A 51 10.54 -7.27 22.73
CA GLY A 51 9.95 -7.46 24.06
C GLY A 51 9.92 -8.93 24.46
N ALA A 52 9.52 -9.82 23.54
CA ALA A 52 9.50 -11.26 23.78
C ALA A 52 10.90 -11.84 24.05
N LEU A 53 11.94 -11.36 23.35
CA LEU A 53 13.32 -11.78 23.57
C LEU A 53 13.89 -11.23 24.90
N GLU A 54 13.60 -9.97 25.25
CA GLU A 54 14.01 -9.37 26.53
C GLU A 54 13.36 -10.09 27.73
N GLN A 55 12.18 -10.67 27.53
CA GLN A 55 11.47 -11.47 28.53
C GLN A 55 11.89 -12.94 28.56
N ALA A 56 12.74 -13.41 27.63
CA ALA A 56 13.25 -14.77 27.57
C ALA A 56 14.31 -15.02 28.67
N VAL A 57 13.90 -14.90 29.93
CA VAL A 57 14.67 -15.28 31.11
C VAL A 57 14.50 -16.79 31.31
N PRO A 58 15.58 -17.57 31.50
CA PRO A 58 15.47 -19.00 31.84
C PRO A 58 14.56 -19.19 33.06
N GLY A 59 13.43 -19.88 32.87
CA GLY A 59 12.44 -20.15 33.92
C GLY A 59 11.17 -19.28 33.91
N ARG A 60 11.08 -18.25 33.06
CA ARG A 60 9.83 -17.48 32.84
C ARG A 60 9.07 -18.07 31.64
N THR A 61 7.96 -18.75 31.88
CA THR A 61 7.17 -19.45 30.83
C THR A 61 5.90 -18.71 30.42
N GLY A 62 5.77 -17.42 30.72
CA GLY A 62 4.55 -16.64 30.45
C GLY A 62 4.82 -15.32 29.73
N VAL A 63 3.99 -15.00 28.75
CA VAL A 63 3.88 -13.65 28.18
C VAL A 63 3.00 -12.83 29.12
N ASP A 64 3.46 -11.65 29.56
CA ASP A 64 2.70 -10.82 30.48
C ASP A 64 1.37 -10.36 29.82
N ALA A 65 0.25 -10.52 30.53
CA ALA A 65 -1.08 -10.22 29.99
C ALA A 65 -1.24 -8.75 29.55
N ALA A 66 -0.49 -7.84 30.18
CA ALA A 66 -0.45 -6.43 29.83
C ALA A 66 0.18 -6.20 28.45
N ASP A 67 1.25 -6.93 28.11
CA ASP A 67 1.93 -6.81 26.82
C ASP A 67 1.07 -7.38 25.69
N LEU A 68 0.43 -8.53 25.94
CA LEU A 68 -0.57 -9.08 25.02
C LEU A 68 -1.72 -8.07 24.81
N GLY A 69 -2.23 -7.46 25.89
CA GLY A 69 -3.28 -6.45 25.81
C GLY A 69 -2.88 -5.26 24.93
N LEU A 70 -1.67 -4.72 25.12
CA LEU A 70 -1.16 -3.60 24.33
C LEU A 70 -1.04 -3.96 22.85
N VAL A 71 -0.46 -5.12 22.52
CA VAL A 71 -0.31 -5.57 21.13
C VAL A 71 -1.67 -5.76 20.45
N GLN A 72 -2.64 -6.32 21.16
CA GLN A 72 -4.00 -6.52 20.63
C GLN A 72 -4.70 -5.18 20.38
N VAL A 73 -4.58 -4.20 21.29
CA VAL A 73 -5.15 -2.86 21.11
C VAL A 73 -4.50 -2.14 19.92
N VAL A 74 -3.17 -2.15 19.81
CA VAL A 74 -2.46 -1.50 18.69
C VAL A 74 -2.85 -2.16 17.36
N SER A 75 -2.88 -3.49 17.31
CA SER A 75 -3.28 -4.25 16.12
C SER A 75 -4.72 -3.95 15.70
N LEU A 76 -5.63 -3.86 16.67
CA LEU A 76 -7.02 -3.50 16.43
C LEU A 76 -7.14 -2.07 15.89
N VAL A 77 -6.43 -1.11 16.47
CA VAL A 77 -6.41 0.29 16.00
C VAL A 77 -5.87 0.38 14.58
N LEU A 78 -4.79 -0.33 14.26
CA LEU A 78 -4.24 -0.39 12.90
C LEU A 78 -5.25 -0.99 11.91
N TRP A 79 -5.91 -2.09 12.29
CA TRP A 79 -6.92 -2.74 11.46
C TRP A 79 -8.12 -1.82 11.20
N VAL A 80 -8.68 -1.19 12.24
CA VAL A 80 -9.76 -0.20 12.10
C VAL A 80 -9.31 0.99 11.24
N GLY A 81 -8.09 1.49 11.45
CA GLY A 81 -7.50 2.57 10.67
C GLY A 81 -7.43 2.25 9.18
N ILE A 82 -7.03 1.03 8.80
CA ILE A 82 -7.01 0.57 7.40
C ILE A 82 -8.41 0.58 6.80
N VAL A 83 -9.40 0.08 7.54
CA VAL A 83 -10.80 0.05 7.09
C VAL A 83 -11.35 1.46 6.88
N VAL A 84 -11.06 2.39 7.80
CA VAL A 84 -11.44 3.81 7.69
C VAL A 84 -10.78 4.46 6.47
N LEU A 85 -9.48 4.21 6.26
CA LEU A 85 -8.77 4.71 5.07
C LEU A 85 -9.38 4.16 3.77
N ALA A 86 -9.77 2.89 3.74
CA ALA A 86 -10.41 2.28 2.58
C ALA A 86 -11.79 2.89 2.30
N TRP A 87 -12.54 3.24 3.36
CA TRP A 87 -13.80 3.97 3.24
C TRP A 87 -13.59 5.39 2.70
N LEU A 88 -12.59 6.12 3.20
CA LEU A 88 -12.23 7.46 2.72
C LEU A 88 -11.78 7.45 1.25
N ASP A 89 -10.97 6.45 0.86
CA ASP A 89 -10.59 6.23 -0.53
C ASP A 89 -11.81 5.98 -1.41
N HIS A 90 -12.69 5.07 -0.99
CA HIS A 90 -13.92 4.76 -1.71
C HIS A 90 -14.77 6.01 -1.93
N ARG A 91 -14.97 6.84 -0.90
CA ARG A 91 -15.71 8.10 -1.00
C ARG A 91 -15.03 9.08 -1.96
N THR A 92 -13.70 9.16 -1.91
CA THR A 92 -12.90 10.02 -2.80
C THR A 92 -13.04 9.60 -4.26
N LEU A 93 -12.99 8.30 -4.55
CA LEU A 93 -13.17 7.79 -5.90
C LEU A 93 -14.56 8.08 -6.46
N ARG A 94 -15.61 7.93 -5.63
CA ARG A 94 -16.98 8.33 -6.03
C ARG A 94 -17.07 9.83 -6.30
N GLY A 95 -16.48 10.66 -5.44
CA GLY A 95 -16.45 12.11 -5.61
C GLY A 95 -15.71 12.56 -6.87
N ARG A 96 -14.78 11.76 -7.38
CA ARG A 96 -14.08 12.00 -8.65
C ARG A 96 -14.83 11.47 -9.88
N GLY A 97 -16.02 10.88 -9.72
CA GLY A 97 -16.85 10.40 -10.84
C GLY A 97 -16.71 8.91 -11.16
N LEU A 98 -16.03 8.12 -10.33
CA LEU A 98 -16.03 6.65 -10.49
C LEU A 98 -17.36 6.09 -9.97
N GLU A 99 -18.29 5.79 -10.88
CA GLU A 99 -19.68 5.38 -10.55
C GLU A 99 -19.78 4.16 -9.63
N ARG A 100 -18.92 3.16 -9.85
CA ARG A 100 -18.88 1.91 -9.08
C ARG A 100 -17.44 1.59 -8.66
N PRO A 101 -16.90 2.23 -7.61
CA PRO A 101 -15.63 1.85 -7.05
C PRO A 101 -15.72 0.46 -6.42
N PHE A 102 -14.55 -0.15 -6.20
CA PHE A 102 -14.46 -1.36 -5.42
C PHE A 102 -14.98 -1.14 -3.99
N ALA A 103 -15.68 -2.12 -3.43
CA ALA A 103 -16.32 -1.98 -2.12
C ALA A 103 -15.27 -1.91 -1.00
N TRP A 104 -15.39 -0.93 -0.11
CA TRP A 104 -14.46 -0.73 1.02
C TRP A 104 -14.49 -1.88 2.03
N GLY A 105 -15.61 -2.61 2.15
CA GLY A 105 -15.76 -3.72 3.11
C GLY A 105 -14.75 -4.86 2.89
N TRP A 106 -14.19 -4.99 1.69
CA TRP A 106 -13.12 -5.95 1.41
C TRP A 106 -11.82 -5.66 2.17
N ALA A 107 -11.64 -4.44 2.68
CA ALA A 107 -10.52 -4.11 3.56
C ALA A 107 -10.58 -4.84 4.91
N LEU A 108 -11.74 -5.35 5.33
CA LEU A 108 -11.88 -6.18 6.53
C LEU A 108 -11.06 -7.48 6.43
N LEU A 109 -10.94 -8.04 5.22
CA LEU A 109 -10.09 -9.20 4.94
C LEU A 109 -8.59 -8.85 4.88
N GLY A 110 -8.28 -7.56 4.76
CA GLY A 110 -6.92 -7.05 4.77
C GLY A 110 -6.63 -6.03 3.65
N PRO A 111 -5.53 -5.26 3.81
CA PRO A 111 -5.16 -4.20 2.88
C PRO A 111 -4.85 -4.74 1.47
N LEU A 112 -4.24 -5.92 1.36
CA LEU A 112 -3.87 -6.50 0.07
C LEU A 112 -5.09 -6.79 -0.82
N VAL A 113 -6.13 -7.40 -0.26
CA VAL A 113 -7.37 -7.73 -0.97
C VAL A 113 -8.00 -6.46 -1.54
N TYR A 114 -8.06 -5.42 -0.72
CA TYR A 114 -8.58 -4.12 -1.13
C TYR A 114 -7.75 -3.47 -2.25
N LEU A 115 -6.42 -3.46 -2.11
CA LEU A 115 -5.51 -2.87 -3.11
C LEU A 115 -5.59 -3.59 -4.46
N ILE A 116 -5.72 -4.92 -4.47
CA ILE A 116 -5.92 -5.70 -5.70
C ILE A 116 -7.26 -5.33 -6.35
N GLY A 117 -8.37 -5.41 -5.61
CA GLY A 117 -9.69 -5.13 -6.15
C GLY A 117 -9.82 -3.71 -6.72
N ARG A 118 -9.32 -2.71 -5.97
CA ARG A 118 -9.29 -1.31 -6.40
C ARG A 118 -8.46 -1.11 -7.66
N SER A 119 -7.23 -1.63 -7.70
CA SER A 119 -6.33 -1.44 -8.84
C SER A 119 -6.90 -2.05 -10.12
N VAL A 120 -7.55 -3.22 -10.05
CA VAL A 120 -8.25 -3.82 -11.19
C VAL A 120 -9.41 -2.95 -11.66
N VAL A 121 -10.27 -2.48 -10.76
CA VAL A 121 -11.42 -1.63 -11.11
C VAL A 121 -10.98 -0.31 -11.74
N VAL A 122 -10.00 0.36 -11.14
CA VAL A 122 -9.47 1.64 -11.61
C VAL A 122 -8.76 1.48 -12.96
N ARG A 123 -7.92 0.45 -13.12
CA ARG A 123 -7.21 0.19 -14.37
C ARG A 123 -8.16 -0.15 -15.51
N ARG A 124 -9.22 -0.93 -15.23
CA ARG A 124 -10.22 -1.32 -16.24
C ARG A 124 -11.14 -0.18 -16.66
N ARG A 125 -11.50 0.73 -15.75
CA ARG A 125 -12.53 1.76 -16.01
C ARG A 125 -11.96 3.11 -16.44
N VAL A 126 -10.82 3.51 -15.87
CA VAL A 126 -10.28 4.86 -16.05
C VAL A 126 -8.78 4.87 -16.38
N GLY A 127 -8.18 3.70 -16.67
CA GLY A 127 -6.77 3.58 -17.05
C GLY A 127 -5.76 3.97 -15.97
N GLY A 128 -6.15 3.94 -14.69
CA GLY A 128 -5.26 4.31 -13.57
C GLY A 128 -4.21 3.26 -13.23
N SER A 129 -3.28 3.61 -12.33
CA SER A 129 -2.11 2.79 -12.04
C SER A 129 -2.31 1.82 -10.86
N ALA A 130 -1.51 0.75 -10.87
CA ALA A 130 -1.35 -0.19 -9.77
C ALA A 130 -0.17 0.17 -8.84
N ALA A 131 0.36 1.39 -8.91
CA ALA A 131 1.55 1.78 -8.14
C ALA A 131 1.40 1.57 -6.61
N PRO A 132 0.27 1.92 -5.95
CA PRO A 132 0.10 1.64 -4.53
C PRO A 132 0.13 0.14 -4.19
N LEU A 133 -0.35 -0.71 -5.09
CA LEU A 133 -0.29 -2.17 -4.93
C LEU A 133 1.15 -2.68 -5.01
N TRP A 134 1.92 -2.22 -5.99
CA TRP A 134 3.32 -2.61 -6.13
C TRP A 134 4.17 -2.10 -4.98
N LEU A 135 3.90 -0.89 -4.48
CA LEU A 135 4.52 -0.34 -3.29
C LEU A 135 4.26 -1.23 -2.07
N TYR A 136 2.99 -1.59 -1.82
CA TYR A 136 2.61 -2.48 -0.72
C TYR A 136 3.34 -3.83 -0.81
N LEU A 137 3.36 -4.45 -1.99
CA LEU A 137 4.04 -5.73 -2.21
C LEU A 137 5.55 -5.62 -1.99
N GLY A 138 6.18 -4.60 -2.57
CA GLY A 138 7.61 -4.36 -2.42
C GLY A 138 8.00 -4.15 -0.96
N LEU A 139 7.24 -3.35 -0.22
CA LEU A 139 7.46 -3.13 1.22
C LEU A 139 7.22 -4.38 2.04
N THR A 140 6.18 -5.16 1.74
CA THR A 140 5.88 -6.40 2.46
C THR A 140 7.01 -7.42 2.27
N VAL A 141 7.47 -7.61 1.04
CA VAL A 141 8.53 -8.58 0.70
C VAL A 141 9.90 -8.13 1.22
N LEU A 142 10.31 -6.90 0.91
CA LEU A 142 11.58 -6.37 1.42
C LEU A 142 11.60 -6.38 2.94
N GLY A 143 10.46 -6.01 3.51
CA GLY A 143 10.27 -5.94 4.93
C GLY A 143 10.39 -7.27 5.66
N SER A 144 9.71 -8.30 5.14
CA SER A 144 9.80 -9.64 5.71
C SER A 144 11.20 -10.22 5.59
N ILE A 145 11.92 -9.94 4.50
CA ILE A 145 13.33 -10.31 4.32
C ILE A 145 14.19 -9.65 5.41
N VAL A 146 14.10 -8.32 5.58
CA VAL A 146 14.87 -7.59 6.59
C VAL A 146 14.55 -8.09 8.01
N ALA A 147 13.27 -8.27 8.34
CA ALA A 147 12.86 -8.76 9.64
C ALA A 147 13.42 -10.18 9.91
N THR A 148 13.37 -11.07 8.90
CA THR A 148 13.93 -12.42 9.01
C THR A 148 15.44 -12.38 9.24
N ILE A 149 16.16 -11.56 8.48
CA ILE A 149 17.62 -11.40 8.65
C ILE A 149 17.96 -10.94 10.06
N VAL A 150 17.27 -9.93 10.59
CA VAL A 150 17.50 -9.40 11.95
C VAL A 150 17.22 -10.46 13.03
N VAL A 151 16.15 -11.23 12.87
CA VAL A 151 15.81 -12.30 13.83
C VAL A 151 16.85 -13.43 13.78
N VAL A 152 17.28 -13.85 12.58
CA VAL A 152 18.31 -14.89 12.44
C VAL A 152 19.67 -14.41 12.96
N SER A 153 20.08 -13.19 12.64
CA SER A 153 21.39 -12.65 13.07
C SER A 153 21.46 -12.38 14.58
N SER A 154 20.32 -12.11 15.21
CA SER A 154 20.24 -12.00 16.68
C SER A 154 20.23 -13.35 17.40
N GLY A 155 20.07 -14.46 16.67
CA GLY A 155 19.96 -15.81 17.21
C GLY A 155 21.10 -16.78 16.88
N VAL A 156 22.20 -16.35 16.24
CA VAL A 156 23.39 -17.19 16.04
C VAL A 156 24.43 -16.89 17.12
N PRO A 157 24.63 -17.76 18.12
CA PRO A 157 25.88 -17.79 18.86
C PRO A 157 26.98 -18.07 17.84
N THR A 158 27.90 -17.13 17.65
CA THR A 158 29.17 -17.44 16.97
C THR A 158 29.93 -18.41 17.87
N ALA A 159 29.77 -19.70 17.58
CA ALA A 159 30.62 -20.77 18.10
C ALA A 159 31.97 -20.76 17.38
#